data_AF-A0A930APB4-F1
#
_entry.id   AF-A0A930APB4-F1
#
_cell.length_a   1.000
_cell.length_b   1.000
_cell.length_c   1.000
_cell.angle_alpha   90.00
_cell.angle_beta   90.00
_cell.angle_gamma   90.00
#
_symmetry.space_group_name_H-M   'P 1'
#
loop_
_entity.id
_entity.type
_entity.pdbx_description
1 polymer ?
#
loop_
_entity_poly.entity_id
_entity_poly.type
_entity_poly.pdbx_seq_one_letter_code
_entity_poly.pdbx_strand_id
1 'polypeptide(L)'
;AYFNLDESDSILDHTLMIPTNHYALLDETCLTKPGFQAVENTAFDFRQAKRVGQDINKDDIQLVYGKGYDHHFPIPGEGLRTMAILSDGKLELEMASDYPGFHLYTANWLDGAIGKYGHHYPERSSVCLEAEYLPNGINYPHIEPKPIIRVGETQKHRIDFLVRHVK
;
A
#
# COMPACT_ATOMS: atom_id res chain seq x y z
N ALA A 1 -3.25 5.79 7.39
CA ALA A 1 -2.37 6.87 7.92
C ALA A 1 -1.41 7.27 6.82
N TYR A 2 -1.03 8.54 6.71
CA TYR A 2 -0.06 9.02 5.71
C TYR A 2 1.34 9.08 6.33
N PHE A 3 2.28 8.35 5.75
CA PHE A 3 3.67 8.27 6.18
C PHE A 3 4.58 9.02 5.23
N ASN A 4 5.47 9.82 5.81
CA ASN A 4 6.61 10.44 5.19
C ASN A 4 7.71 10.47 6.27
N LEU A 5 8.85 9.84 5.99
CA LEU A 5 9.88 9.58 7.01
C LEU A 5 10.94 10.67 7.14
N ASP A 6 11.02 11.59 6.16
CA ASP A 6 12.08 12.60 6.09
C ASP A 6 11.54 14.04 6.08
N GLU A 7 10.22 14.20 6.22
CA GLU A 7 9.50 15.48 6.23
C GLU A 7 9.63 16.31 4.93
N SER A 8 10.14 15.69 3.85
CA SER A 8 10.22 16.33 2.55
C SER A 8 8.83 16.49 1.92
N ASP A 9 8.74 17.27 0.83
CA ASP A 9 7.47 17.45 0.11
C ASP A 9 7.08 16.22 -0.75
N SER A 10 7.87 15.13 -0.73
CA SER A 10 7.73 14.01 -1.67
C SER A 10 8.16 12.67 -1.09
N ILE A 11 7.38 11.61 -1.35
CA ILE A 11 7.70 10.23 -0.95
C ILE A 11 8.57 9.49 -1.98
N LEU A 12 8.90 10.13 -3.10
CA LEU A 12 9.43 9.45 -4.28
C LEU A 12 10.87 8.94 -4.10
N ASP A 13 11.59 9.48 -3.12
CA ASP A 13 12.97 9.08 -2.79
C ASP A 13 13.02 7.97 -1.74
N HIS A 14 11.94 7.74 -0.99
CA HIS A 14 11.82 6.60 -0.09
C HIS A 14 11.85 5.30 -0.88
N THR A 15 12.46 4.29 -0.28
CA THR A 15 12.41 2.92 -0.78
C THR A 15 11.28 2.15 -0.12
N LEU A 16 10.59 1.33 -0.90
CA LEU A 16 9.53 0.44 -0.44
C LEU A 16 9.88 -1.01 -0.81
N MET A 17 9.64 -1.94 0.11
CA MET A 17 9.68 -3.38 -0.13
C MET A 17 8.34 -4.00 0.29
N ILE A 18 7.80 -4.89 -0.54
CA ILE A 18 6.55 -5.61 -0.30
C ILE A 18 6.78 -7.11 -0.57
N PRO A 19 6.65 -8.00 0.42
CA PRO A 19 6.98 -9.41 0.29
C PRO A 19 5.86 -10.24 -0.37
N THR A 20 5.48 -9.87 -1.61
CA THR A 20 4.48 -10.60 -2.39
C THR A 20 4.81 -10.69 -3.86
N ASN A 21 4.28 -11.73 -4.52
CA ASN A 21 4.39 -11.92 -5.96
C ASN A 21 3.19 -11.35 -6.73
N HIS A 22 2.20 -10.75 -6.06
CA HIS A 22 0.94 -10.38 -6.69
C HIS A 22 0.42 -9.01 -6.23
N TYR A 23 -0.43 -8.39 -7.05
CA TYR A 23 -1.22 -7.20 -6.73
C TYR A 23 -2.60 -7.28 -7.39
N ALA A 24 -3.58 -6.54 -6.87
CA ALA A 24 -4.93 -6.49 -7.43
C ALA A 24 -5.01 -5.45 -8.54
N LEU A 25 -5.82 -5.74 -9.56
CA LEU A 25 -6.03 -4.82 -10.67
C LEU A 25 -7.18 -3.85 -10.38
N LEU A 26 -7.08 -2.64 -10.92
CA LEU A 26 -8.11 -1.63 -10.96
C LEU A 26 -8.82 -1.61 -12.33
N ASP A 27 -10.06 -1.15 -12.32
CA ASP A 27 -10.74 -0.64 -13.52
C ASP A 27 -10.56 0.88 -13.67
N GLU A 28 -11.13 1.44 -14.73
CA GLU A 28 -11.03 2.86 -15.08
C GLU A 28 -11.61 3.83 -14.05
N THR A 29 -12.40 3.32 -13.09
CA THR A 29 -12.97 4.10 -11.99
C THR A 29 -12.15 4.02 -10.71
N CYS A 30 -10.96 3.39 -10.77
CA CYS A 30 -10.13 3.04 -9.61
C CYS A 30 -10.80 1.99 -8.69
N LEU A 31 -11.77 1.22 -9.19
CA LEU A 31 -12.39 0.14 -8.41
C LEU A 31 -11.58 -1.14 -8.57
N THR A 32 -11.29 -1.81 -7.45
CA THR A 32 -10.57 -3.09 -7.45
C THR A 32 -11.40 -4.19 -8.10
N LYS A 33 -10.79 -4.88 -9.06
CA LYS A 33 -11.31 -6.03 -9.81
C LYS A 33 -11.09 -7.33 -9.04
N PRO A 34 -11.84 -8.41 -9.35
CA PRO A 34 -11.59 -9.71 -8.73
C PRO A 34 -10.31 -10.32 -9.31
N GLY A 35 -9.43 -10.77 -8.42
CA GLY A 35 -8.22 -11.50 -8.78
C GLY A 35 -6.95 -10.66 -8.71
N PHE A 36 -5.83 -11.33 -9.00
CA PHE A 36 -4.51 -10.78 -8.85
C PHE A 36 -3.65 -11.01 -10.09
N GLN A 37 -2.74 -10.07 -10.35
CA GLN A 37 -1.72 -10.18 -11.38
C GLN A 37 -0.34 -10.36 -10.73
N ALA A 38 0.54 -11.13 -11.38
CA ALA A 38 1.92 -11.26 -10.95
C ALA A 38 2.65 -9.90 -11.05
N VAL A 39 3.45 -9.58 -10.03
CA VAL A 39 4.25 -8.33 -10.02
C VAL A 39 5.46 -8.41 -10.94
N GLU A 40 5.92 -9.61 -11.28
CA GLU A 40 7.12 -9.81 -12.10
C GLU A 40 7.02 -9.08 -13.44
N ASN A 41 8.09 -8.36 -13.79
CA ASN A 41 8.17 -7.52 -15.00
C ASN A 41 7.13 -6.38 -15.07
N THR A 42 6.57 -5.95 -13.94
CA THR A 42 5.64 -4.81 -13.85
C THR A 42 6.21 -3.66 -13.02
N ALA A 43 5.55 -2.49 -13.08
CA ALA A 43 5.86 -1.36 -12.20
C ALA A 43 5.60 -1.66 -10.70
N PHE A 44 4.86 -2.73 -10.39
CA PHE A 44 4.44 -3.12 -9.05
C PHE A 44 5.39 -4.13 -8.38
N ASP A 45 6.52 -4.49 -9.03
CA ASP A 45 7.53 -5.36 -8.41
C ASP A 45 8.31 -4.62 -7.32
N PHE A 46 7.84 -4.76 -6.08
CA PHE A 46 8.50 -4.28 -4.86
C PHE A 46 9.07 -5.44 -4.02
N ARG A 47 9.25 -6.63 -4.62
CA ARG A 47 9.81 -7.79 -3.89
C ARG A 47 11.20 -7.51 -3.34
N GLN A 48 11.96 -6.69 -4.09
CA GLN A 48 13.18 -6.06 -3.61
C GLN A 48 12.90 -4.58 -3.38
N ALA A 49 13.56 -4.00 -2.38
CA ALA A 49 13.43 -2.59 -2.08
C ALA A 49 13.80 -1.74 -3.31
N LYS A 50 12.89 -0.84 -3.69
CA LYS A 50 13.14 0.16 -4.76
C LYS A 50 12.50 1.48 -4.40
N ARG A 51 12.96 2.57 -5.02
CA ARG A 51 12.37 3.89 -4.83
C ARG A 51 10.91 3.89 -5.25
N VAL A 52 10.03 4.49 -4.45
CA VAL A 52 8.61 4.66 -4.79
C VAL A 52 8.49 5.40 -6.12
N GLY A 53 9.33 6.40 -6.38
CA GLY A 53 9.33 7.14 -7.64
C GLY A 53 9.89 6.42 -8.86
N GLN A 54 10.49 5.23 -8.72
CA GLN A 54 11.22 4.58 -9.81
C GLN A 54 10.34 4.31 -11.04
N ASP A 55 9.15 3.75 -10.80
CA ASP A 55 8.28 3.24 -11.87
C ASP A 55 6.89 3.92 -11.88
N ILE A 56 6.60 4.80 -10.94
CA ILE A 56 5.26 5.39 -10.68
C ILE A 56 4.64 6.14 -11.88
N ASN A 57 5.46 6.52 -12.87
CA ASN A 57 5.05 7.24 -14.09
C ASN A 57 5.25 6.41 -15.37
N LYS A 58 5.46 5.09 -15.28
CA LYS A 58 5.54 4.24 -16.47
C LYS A 58 4.21 4.24 -17.22
N ASP A 59 4.29 4.00 -18.53
CA ASP A 59 3.13 3.78 -19.39
C ASP A 59 2.53 2.40 -19.09
N ASP A 60 1.76 2.35 -18.00
CA ASP A 60 1.03 1.19 -17.50
C ASP A 60 -0.40 1.65 -17.16
N ILE A 61 -1.39 0.97 -17.71
CA ILE A 61 -2.80 1.34 -17.54
C ILE A 61 -3.22 1.36 -16.05
N GLN A 62 -2.60 0.52 -15.22
CA GLN A 62 -2.89 0.45 -13.79
C GLN A 62 -2.38 1.71 -13.06
N LEU A 63 -1.21 2.23 -13.45
CA LEU A 63 -0.69 3.50 -12.93
C LEU A 63 -1.53 4.69 -13.41
N VAL A 64 -2.08 4.62 -14.64
CA VAL A 64 -3.00 5.64 -15.15
C VAL A 64 -4.28 5.67 -14.32
N TYR A 65 -4.90 4.51 -14.05
CA TYR A 65 -6.12 4.43 -13.24
C TYR A 65 -5.92 4.93 -11.81
N GLY A 66 -4.80 4.57 -11.17
CA GLY A 66 -4.48 5.03 -9.82
C GLY A 66 -3.86 6.43 -9.73
N LYS A 67 -3.48 7.05 -10.86
CA LYS A 67 -2.61 8.25 -10.93
C LYS A 67 -1.29 8.07 -10.14
N GLY A 68 -0.77 6.85 -10.15
CA GLY A 68 0.32 6.38 -9.30
C GLY A 68 -0.03 5.03 -8.68
N TYR A 69 0.55 4.73 -7.51
CA TYR A 69 0.17 3.53 -6.79
C TYR A 69 -1.07 3.79 -5.93
N ASP A 70 -2.15 3.11 -6.27
CA ASP A 70 -3.40 3.07 -5.50
C ASP A 70 -3.97 1.62 -5.48
N HIS A 71 -3.15 0.64 -5.07
CA HIS A 71 -3.44 -0.79 -5.32
C HIS A 71 -3.31 -1.65 -4.07
N HIS A 72 -4.13 -2.71 -4.04
CA HIS A 72 -4.08 -3.74 -3.01
C HIS A 72 -3.03 -4.81 -3.34
N PHE A 73 -2.25 -5.20 -2.33
CA PHE A 73 -1.25 -6.27 -2.37
C PHE A 73 -1.65 -7.39 -1.42
N PRO A 74 -1.97 -8.61 -1.91
CA PRO A 74 -2.19 -9.77 -1.05
C PRO A 74 -0.85 -10.21 -0.45
N ILE A 75 -0.80 -10.47 0.86
CA ILE A 75 0.41 -10.94 1.54
C ILE A 75 0.21 -12.39 1.96
N PRO A 76 0.99 -13.34 1.41
CA PRO A 76 0.81 -14.76 1.70
C PRO A 76 1.09 -15.10 3.17
N GLY A 77 0.48 -16.18 3.65
CA GLY A 77 0.61 -16.65 5.04
C GLY A 77 -0.51 -16.18 5.96
N GLU A 78 -0.42 -16.59 7.22
CA GLU A 78 -1.40 -16.29 8.27
C GLU A 78 -0.70 -15.70 9.50
N GLY A 79 -1.48 -15.08 10.39
CA GLY A 79 -0.96 -14.45 11.60
C GLY A 79 -0.17 -13.17 11.33
N LEU A 80 0.40 -12.60 12.39
CA LEU A 80 1.15 -11.35 12.33
C LEU A 80 2.43 -11.53 11.51
N ARG A 81 2.52 -10.81 10.38
CA ARG A 81 3.65 -10.89 9.44
C ARG A 81 3.92 -9.55 8.79
N THR A 82 5.16 -9.34 8.35
CA THR A 82 5.58 -8.13 7.64
C THR A 82 4.80 -7.97 6.34
N MET A 83 4.16 -6.81 6.18
CA MET A 83 3.38 -6.43 5.00
C MET A 83 4.18 -5.50 4.09
N ALA A 84 4.93 -4.57 4.66
CA ALA A 84 5.72 -3.60 3.91
C ALA A 84 6.86 -3.04 4.78
N ILE A 85 7.96 -2.65 4.11
CA ILE A 85 9.06 -1.90 4.72
C ILE A 85 9.27 -0.63 3.90
N LEU A 86 9.09 0.53 4.53
CA LEU A 86 9.34 1.86 3.98
C LEU A 86 10.60 2.44 4.62
N SER A 87 11.50 3.04 3.85
CA SER A 87 12.75 3.62 4.36
C SER A 87 13.18 4.86 3.60
N ASP A 88 13.72 5.86 4.29
CA ASP A 88 14.42 7.02 3.69
C ASP A 88 15.96 6.86 3.73
N GLY A 89 16.45 5.70 4.20
CA GLY A 89 17.87 5.42 4.42
C GLY A 89 18.40 5.81 5.81
N LYS A 90 17.62 6.52 6.64
CA LYS A 90 17.95 6.87 8.04
C LYS A 90 16.95 6.28 9.03
N LEU A 91 15.67 6.32 8.69
CA LEU A 91 14.54 5.74 9.37
C LEU A 91 13.90 4.69 8.49
N GLU A 92 13.48 3.61 9.13
CA GLU A 92 12.72 2.54 8.52
C GLU A 92 11.45 2.31 9.32
N LEU A 93 10.34 2.19 8.60
CA LEU A 93 9.03 1.84 9.11
C LEU A 93 8.65 0.47 8.53
N GLU A 94 8.54 -0.52 9.41
CA GLU A 94 8.02 -1.84 9.10
C GLU A 94 6.56 -1.92 9.54
N MET A 95 5.65 -2.19 8.59
CA MET A 95 4.26 -2.52 8.88
C MET A 95 4.12 -4.04 8.93
N ALA A 96 3.58 -4.56 10.04
CA ALA A 96 3.19 -5.96 10.18
C ALA A 96 1.70 -6.06 10.52
N SER A 97 1.02 -7.11 10.05
CA SER A 97 -0.42 -7.27 10.28
C SER A 97 -0.86 -8.74 10.18
N ASP A 98 -2.05 -9.05 10.70
CA ASP A 98 -2.71 -10.35 10.53
C ASP A 98 -3.80 -10.35 9.43
N TYR A 99 -4.05 -9.22 8.78
CA TYR A 99 -4.92 -9.12 7.60
C TYR A 99 -4.38 -9.96 6.41
N PRO A 100 -5.22 -10.28 5.40
CA PRO A 100 -4.77 -11.03 4.21
C PRO A 100 -3.91 -10.19 3.24
N GLY A 101 -3.97 -8.86 3.31
CA GLY A 101 -3.19 -7.97 2.46
C GLY A 101 -3.22 -6.53 2.97
N PHE A 102 -2.81 -5.59 2.11
CA PHE A 102 -2.92 -4.16 2.39
C PHE A 102 -3.03 -3.34 1.10
N HIS A 103 -3.59 -2.14 1.21
CA HIS A 103 -3.62 -1.14 0.14
C HIS A 103 -2.45 -0.17 0.25
N LEU A 104 -1.78 0.05 -0.87
CA LEU A 104 -0.76 1.09 -1.04
C LEU A 104 -1.39 2.26 -1.80
N TYR A 105 -1.41 3.44 -1.17
CA TYR A 105 -1.83 4.69 -1.81
C TYR A 105 -0.74 5.75 -1.69
N THR A 106 -0.27 6.31 -2.81
CA THR A 106 0.81 7.32 -2.87
C THR A 106 0.30 8.76 -2.86
N ALA A 107 -0.80 9.07 -2.16
CA ALA A 107 -1.29 10.45 -2.02
C ALA A 107 -1.50 11.18 -3.36
N ASN A 108 -1.98 10.46 -4.39
CA ASN A 108 -2.02 10.91 -5.79
C ASN A 108 -2.97 12.10 -6.03
N TRP A 109 -3.91 12.31 -5.12
CA TRP A 109 -4.97 13.32 -5.22
C TRP A 109 -4.88 14.46 -4.21
N LEU A 110 -3.80 14.52 -3.41
CA LEU A 110 -3.60 15.68 -2.54
C LEU A 110 -3.28 16.93 -3.37
N ASP A 111 -3.79 18.07 -2.91
CA ASP A 111 -3.86 19.33 -3.66
C ASP A 111 -2.83 20.37 -3.21
N GLY A 112 -1.95 20.03 -2.26
CA GLY A 112 -0.99 20.98 -1.69
C GLY A 112 -1.52 21.75 -0.49
N ALA A 113 -2.64 21.35 0.13
CA ALA A 113 -3.11 22.02 1.34
C ALA A 113 -2.01 22.09 2.43
N ILE A 114 -1.98 23.20 3.17
CA ILE A 114 -1.11 23.35 4.33
C ILE A 114 -1.67 22.53 5.47
N GLY A 115 -0.86 21.60 5.97
CA GLY A 115 -1.21 20.65 7.00
C GLY A 115 -0.58 20.95 8.35
N LYS A 116 -0.28 19.87 9.08
CA LYS A 116 0.29 19.94 10.43
C LYS A 116 1.63 20.67 10.39
N TYR A 117 1.88 21.48 11.42
CA TYR A 117 3.14 22.22 11.58
C TYR A 117 3.55 23.08 10.37
N GLY A 118 2.60 23.43 9.49
CA GLY A 118 2.87 24.23 8.30
C GLY A 118 3.44 23.44 7.12
N HIS A 119 3.52 22.11 7.18
CA HIS A 119 3.95 21.28 6.04
C HIS A 119 2.97 21.38 4.87
N HIS A 120 3.51 21.34 3.66
CA HIS A 120 2.74 21.32 2.42
C HIS A 120 2.48 19.88 2.02
N TYR A 121 1.25 19.53 1.62
CA TYR A 121 0.90 18.17 1.19
C TYR A 121 0.54 18.09 -0.29
N PRO A 122 1.52 18.26 -1.21
CA PRO A 122 1.27 18.09 -2.64
C PRO A 122 0.99 16.62 -2.99
N GLU A 123 0.62 16.40 -4.26
CA GLU A 123 0.58 15.07 -4.86
C GLU A 123 1.89 14.31 -4.57
N ARG A 124 1.76 13.06 -4.11
CA ARG A 124 2.89 12.16 -3.78
C ARG A 124 3.77 12.64 -2.63
N SER A 125 3.24 13.44 -1.73
CA SER A 125 3.93 13.84 -0.49
C SER A 125 4.07 12.74 0.56
N SER A 126 3.35 11.63 0.43
CA SER A 126 3.33 10.55 1.43
C SER A 126 2.78 9.25 0.86
N VAL A 127 2.89 8.16 1.62
CA VAL A 127 2.21 6.88 1.36
C VAL A 127 1.27 6.50 2.49
N CYS A 128 0.15 5.89 2.14
CA CYS A 128 -0.63 5.08 3.06
C CYS A 128 -0.27 3.60 2.91
N LEU A 129 -0.19 2.91 4.05
CA LEU A 129 -0.08 1.46 4.15
C LEU A 129 -1.29 0.98 4.96
N GLU A 130 -2.29 0.43 4.28
CA GLU A 130 -3.63 0.20 4.85
C GLU A 130 -3.92 -1.29 4.90
N ALA A 131 -3.62 -1.97 6.01
CA ALA A 131 -3.86 -3.41 6.11
C ALA A 131 -5.36 -3.73 6.13
N GLU A 132 -5.78 -4.65 5.25
CA GLU A 132 -7.20 -4.88 4.97
C GLU A 132 -7.47 -6.20 4.21
N TYR A 133 -8.75 -6.45 3.93
CA TYR A 133 -9.21 -7.43 2.94
C TYR A 133 -9.17 -6.83 1.54
N LEU A 134 -9.27 -7.66 0.49
CA LEU A 134 -9.37 -7.16 -0.89
C LEU A 134 -10.52 -6.13 -1.00
N PRO A 135 -10.25 -4.88 -1.43
CA PRO A 135 -11.29 -3.90 -1.68
C PRO A 135 -12.31 -4.45 -2.66
N ASN A 136 -13.58 -4.13 -2.44
CA ASN A 136 -14.68 -4.63 -3.26
C ASN A 136 -14.86 -6.18 -3.26
N GLY A 137 -14.03 -6.94 -2.53
CA GLY A 137 -14.06 -8.40 -2.48
C GLY A 137 -15.38 -8.99 -2.00
N ILE A 138 -16.14 -8.23 -1.18
CA ILE A 138 -17.48 -8.63 -0.72
C ILE A 138 -18.43 -8.89 -1.90
N ASN A 139 -18.31 -8.11 -2.97
CA ASN A 139 -19.17 -8.17 -4.17
C ASN A 139 -18.78 -9.29 -5.14
N TYR A 140 -17.66 -9.99 -4.91
CA TYR A 140 -17.18 -11.07 -5.74
C TYR A 140 -17.37 -12.42 -5.05
N PRO A 141 -18.31 -13.29 -5.47
CA PRO A 141 -18.65 -14.51 -4.74
C PRO A 141 -17.51 -15.51 -4.53
N HIS A 142 -16.50 -15.50 -5.40
CA HIS A 142 -15.37 -16.45 -5.38
C HIS A 142 -14.12 -15.91 -4.66
N ILE A 143 -14.15 -14.67 -4.17
CA ILE A 143 -13.04 -14.08 -3.43
C ILE A 143 -13.19 -14.44 -1.96
N GLU A 144 -12.13 -14.99 -1.37
CA GLU A 144 -11.98 -15.21 0.06
C GLU A 144 -10.56 -14.81 0.48
N PRO A 145 -10.33 -14.41 1.74
CA PRO A 145 -11.32 -14.27 2.81
C PRO A 145 -12.13 -12.96 2.70
N LYS A 146 -13.30 -12.91 3.35
CA LYS A 146 -14.17 -11.71 3.42
C LYS A 146 -14.31 -11.15 4.85
N PRO A 147 -14.52 -9.83 5.00
CA PRO A 147 -14.80 -9.19 6.30
C PRO A 147 -16.26 -9.41 6.74
N ILE A 148 -16.73 -10.66 6.79
CA ILE A 148 -18.08 -11.00 7.26
C ILE A 148 -18.00 -11.47 8.71
N ILE A 149 -18.71 -10.77 9.61
CA ILE A 149 -18.84 -11.14 11.03
C ILE A 149 -20.30 -11.52 11.27
N ARG A 150 -20.55 -12.76 11.73
CA ARG A 150 -21.91 -13.23 12.02
C ARG A 150 -22.34 -12.86 13.43
N VAL A 151 -23.65 -12.96 13.69
CA VAL A 151 -24.21 -12.72 15.03
C VAL A 151 -23.53 -13.63 16.04
N GLY A 152 -22.96 -13.04 17.10
CA GLY A 152 -22.25 -13.75 18.16
C GLY A 152 -20.76 -13.99 17.90
N GLU A 153 -20.25 -13.68 16.71
CA GLU A 153 -18.82 -13.78 16.41
C GLU A 153 -18.07 -12.51 16.83
N THR A 154 -16.80 -12.68 17.19
CA THR A 154 -15.87 -11.57 17.43
C THR A 154 -14.68 -11.73 16.50
N GLN A 155 -14.43 -10.70 15.70
CA GLN A 155 -13.23 -10.62 14.88
C GLN A 155 -12.24 -9.64 15.52
N LYS A 156 -10.96 -10.01 15.53
CA LYS A 156 -9.87 -9.18 16.01
C LYS A 156 -8.79 -9.18 14.94
N HIS A 157 -8.23 -8.00 14.71
CA HIS A 157 -7.10 -7.81 13.84
C HIS A 157 -6.06 -6.96 14.54
N ARG A 158 -4.81 -7.09 14.11
CA ARG A 158 -3.68 -6.35 14.64
C ARG A 158 -2.87 -5.76 13.50
N ILE A 159 -2.49 -4.50 13.66
CA ILE A 159 -1.56 -3.78 12.77
C ILE A 159 -0.49 -3.16 13.66
N ASP A 160 0.75 -3.55 13.43
CA ASP A 160 1.93 -3.03 14.12
C ASP A 160 2.73 -2.17 13.15
N PHE A 161 3.16 -1.00 13.62
CA PHE A 161 4.11 -0.13 12.93
C PHE A 161 5.36 -0.01 13.79
N LEU A 162 6.44 -0.66 13.36
CA LEU A 162 7.73 -0.60 14.03
C LEU A 162 8.64 0.40 13.32
N VAL A 163 9.04 1.46 14.03
CA VAL A 163 9.95 2.48 13.50
C VAL A 163 11.34 2.31 14.12
N ARG A 164 12.38 2.29 13.30
CA ARG A 164 13.77 2.12 13.72
C ARG A 164 14.73 3.02 12.94
N HIS A 165 15.85 3.38 13.56
CA HIS A 165 16.97 3.99 12.86
C HIS A 165 17.77 2.93 12.11
N VAL A 166 18.16 3.23 10.88
CA VAL A 166 19.07 2.44 10.06
C VAL A 166 20.48 3.01 10.26
N LYS A 167 21.44 2.14 10.58
CA LYS A 167 22.84 2.53 10.85
C LYS A 167 23.63 2.83 9.58
#